data_AF-A0A5P8N2F5-F1
#
_entry.id   AF-A0A5P8N2F5-F1
#
_cell.length_a   1.000
_cell.length_b   1.000
_cell.length_c   1.000
_cell.angle_alpha   90.00
_cell.angle_beta   90.00
_cell.angle_gamma   90.00
#
_symmetry.space_group_name_H-M   'P 1'
#
loop_
_entity.id
_entity.type
_entity.pdbx_description
1 polymer ?
#
loop_
_entity_poly.entity_id
_entity_poly.type
_entity_poly.pdbx_seq_one_letter_code
_entity_poly.pdbx_strand_id
1 'polypeptide(L)' 'MKRSLLAPLTLAALLVGLPVLLLLSVAGAGADPAQAVAAAKGYRTCFMERRIDFAGGTPRLVKERRCVFAE' A
#
# COMPACT_ATOMS: atom_id res chain seq x y z
N MET A 1 1.57 7.73 46.73
CA MET A 1 2.79 7.18 46.09
C MET A 1 2.46 6.42 44.79
N LYS A 2 1.76 7.03 43.81
CA LYS A 2 1.39 6.34 42.54
C LYS A 2 1.91 7.03 41.26
N ARG A 3 2.48 8.24 41.39
CA ARG A 3 2.94 9.04 40.24
C ARG A 3 4.32 8.60 39.70
N SER A 4 5.20 8.03 40.56
CA SER A 4 6.55 7.59 40.12
C SER A 4 6.58 6.32 39.27
N LEU A 5 5.49 5.53 39.26
CA LEU A 5 5.41 4.30 38.47
C LEU A 5 4.99 4.54 37.02
N LEU A 6 4.46 5.72 36.69
CA LEU A 6 4.06 6.06 35.32
C LEU A 6 5.25 6.40 34.43
N ALA A 7 6.28 7.03 34.99
CA ALA A 7 7.48 7.45 34.26
C ALA A 7 8.26 6.28 33.61
N PRO A 8 8.56 5.16 34.31
CA PRO A 8 9.26 4.05 33.66
C PRO A 8 8.38 3.31 32.65
N LEU A 9 7.05 3.31 32.86
CA LEU A 9 6.10 2.58 32.02
C LEU A 9 5.91 3.27 30.67
N THR A 10 5.85 4.61 30.66
CA THR A 10 5.80 5.40 29.42
C THR A 10 7.12 5.32 28.67
N LEU A 11 8.26 5.32 29.38
CA LEU A 11 9.58 5.21 28.75
C LEU A 11 9.79 3.84 28.07
N ALA A 12 9.35 2.75 28.72
CA ALA A 12 9.39 1.41 28.14
C ALA A 12 8.47 1.29 26.91
N ALA A 13 7.27 1.87 26.96
CA ALA A 13 6.36 1.90 25.82
C ALA A 13 6.93 2.69 24.63
N LEU A 14 7.65 3.79 24.88
CA LEU A 14 8.30 4.56 23.82
C LEU A 14 9.46 3.78 23.17
N LEU A 15 10.28 3.12 23.98
CA LEU A 15 11.46 2.37 23.51
C LEU A 15 11.09 1.14 22.67
N VAL A 16 9.95 0.50 22.94
CA VAL A 16 9.49 -0.66 22.17
C VAL A 16 8.55 -0.25 21.03
N GLY A 17 7.69 0.74 21.24
CA GLY A 17 6.71 1.17 20.24
C GLY A 17 7.35 1.84 19.02
N LEU A 18 8.37 2.68 19.23
CA LEU A 18 9.03 3.43 18.16
C LEU A 18 9.77 2.56 17.13
N PRO A 19 10.59 1.56 17.52
CA PRO A 19 11.25 0.69 16.55
C PRO A 19 10.26 -0.23 15.82
N VAL A 20 9.19 -0.67 16.48
CA VAL A 20 8.13 -1.47 15.84
C VAL A 20 7.40 -0.65 14.77
N LEU A 21 7.10 0.62 15.05
CA LEU A 21 6.55 1.56 14.06
C LEU A 21 7.47 1.75 12.85
N LEU A 22 8.78 1.91 13.07
CA LEU A 22 9.76 2.05 12.00
C LEU A 22 9.86 0.79 11.12
N LEU A 23 9.81 -0.41 11.73
CA LEU A 23 9.83 -1.68 11.00
C LEU A 23 8.56 -1.89 10.17
N LEU A 24 7.39 -1.48 10.68
CA LEU A 24 6.12 -1.52 9.95
C LEU A 24 6.11 -0.57 8.75
N SER A 25 6.72 0.62 8.87
CA SER A 25 6.84 1.56 7.74
C SER A 25 7.72 1.03 6.61
N VAL A 26 8.79 0.27 6.92
CA VAL A 26 9.66 -0.35 5.92
C VAL A 26 8.99 -1.54 5.23
N ALA A 27 8.19 -2.34 5.96
CA ALA A 27 7.45 -3.45 5.38
C ALA A 27 6.39 -3.01 4.35
N GLY A 28 5.82 -1.80 4.52
CA GLY A 28 4.91 -1.18 3.55
C GLY A 28 5.59 -0.51 2.35
N ALA A 29 6.92 -0.37 2.38
CA ALA A 29 7.73 0.18 1.29
C ALA A 29 8.26 -0.92 0.34
N GLY A 30 7.69 -2.13 0.42
CA GLY A 30 7.85 -3.14 -0.62
C GLY A 30 7.28 -2.56 -1.92
N ALA A 31 8.17 -2.10 -2.81
CA ALA A 31 7.82 -1.73 -4.16
C ALA A 31 6.95 -2.83 -4.76
N ASP A 32 5.68 -2.51 -4.99
CA ASP A 32 4.74 -3.46 -5.58
C ASP A 32 5.39 -3.95 -6.89
N PRO A 33 5.63 -5.26 -7.08
CA PRO A 33 6.34 -5.75 -8.27
C PRO A 33 5.62 -5.32 -9.56
N ALA A 34 4.31 -5.04 -9.49
CA ALA A 34 3.56 -4.44 -10.59
C ALA A 34 4.06 -3.03 -10.96
N GLN A 35 4.52 -2.25 -9.99
CA GLN A 35 5.00 -0.88 -10.16
C GLN A 35 6.43 -0.84 -10.71
N ALA A 36 7.29 -1.78 -10.31
CA ALA A 36 8.63 -1.94 -10.89
C ALA A 36 8.57 -2.30 -12.40
N VAL A 37 7.65 -3.19 -12.78
CA VAL A 37 7.43 -3.57 -14.19
C VAL A 37 6.81 -2.43 -15.01
N ALA A 38 5.92 -1.64 -14.41
CA ALA A 38 5.31 -0.47 -15.05
C ALA A 38 6.39 0.58 -15.42
N ALA A 39 7.26 0.92 -14.48
CA ALA A 39 8.33 1.89 -14.68
C ALA A 39 9.31 1.46 -15.79
N ALA A 40 9.65 0.18 -15.88
CA ALA A 40 10.54 -0.36 -16.91
C ALA A 40 10.02 -0.21 -18.35
N LYS A 41 8.71 -0.05 -18.54
CA LYS A 41 8.06 0.14 -19.85
C LYS A 41 7.60 1.57 -20.11
N GLY A 42 7.99 2.54 -19.27
CA GLY A 42 7.58 3.94 -19.39
C GLY A 42 6.16 4.23 -18.89
N TYR A 43 5.55 3.29 -18.17
CA TYR A 43 4.25 3.50 -17.51
C TYR A 43 4.45 4.05 -16.10
N ARG A 44 3.70 5.08 -15.74
CA ARG A 44 3.65 5.63 -14.38
C ARG A 44 3.05 4.63 -13.40
N THR A 45 2.01 3.92 -13.83
CA THR A 45 1.32 2.93 -13.01
C THR A 45 0.51 1.96 -13.89
N CYS A 46 0.31 0.75 -13.40
CA CYS A 46 -0.63 -0.22 -13.98
C CYS A 46 -1.60 -0.69 -12.90
N PHE A 47 -2.90 -0.74 -13.23
CA PHE A 47 -3.95 -1.21 -12.33
C PHE A 47 -4.92 -2.15 -13.05
N MET A 48 -5.67 -2.92 -12.28
CA MET A 48 -6.73 -3.79 -12.81
C MET A 48 -8.05 -3.02 -12.81
N GLU A 49 -8.53 -2.63 -13.99
CA GLU A 49 -9.84 -2.00 -14.16
C GLU A 49 -10.94 -3.07 -14.19
N ARG A 50 -12.01 -2.85 -13.41
CA ARG A 50 -13.22 -3.68 -13.44
C ARG A 50 -14.36 -2.84 -13.99
N ARG A 51 -14.87 -3.20 -15.16
CA ARG A 51 -15.98 -2.49 -15.82
C ARG A 51 -17.08 -3.45 -16.20
N ILE A 52 -18.31 -2.97 -16.20
CA ILE A 52 -19.43 -3.72 -16.77
C ILE A 52 -19.56 -3.29 -18.22
N ASP A 53 -19.36 -4.22 -19.14
CA ASP A 53 -19.56 -4.02 -20.57
C ASP A 53 -20.98 -4.41 -20.94
N PHE A 54 -21.67 -3.51 -21.64
CA PHE A 54 -23.07 -3.65 -22.06
C PHE A 54 -23.21 -3.88 -23.58
N ALA A 55 -22.11 -4.03 -24.32
CA ALA A 55 -22.12 -4.07 -25.79
C ALA A 55 -22.92 -5.23 -26.43
N GLY A 56 -23.31 -6.26 -25.66
CA GLY A 56 -23.92 -7.50 -26.18
C GLY A 56 -25.28 -7.89 -25.57
N GLY A 57 -26.05 -6.93 -25.03
CA GLY A 57 -27.39 -7.19 -24.47
C GLY A 57 -27.42 -7.87 -23.10
N THR A 58 -26.39 -8.65 -22.75
CA THR A 58 -26.15 -9.12 -21.37
C THR A 58 -24.93 -8.43 -20.78
N PRO A 59 -25.05 -7.74 -19.63
CA PRO A 59 -23.92 -7.08 -18.98
C PRO A 59 -22.85 -8.10 -18.58
N ARG A 60 -21.60 -7.83 -18.95
CA ARG A 60 -20.45 -8.67 -18.61
C ARG A 60 -19.49 -7.90 -17.72
N LEU A 61 -19.08 -8.52 -16.62
CA LEU A 61 -17.98 -7.99 -15.83
C LEU A 61 -16.66 -8.26 -16.56
N VAL A 62 -16.04 -7.22 -17.08
CA VAL A 62 -14.73 -7.25 -17.73
C VAL A 62 -13.67 -6.80 -16.73
N LYS A 63 -12.60 -7.59 -16.61
CA LYS A 63 -11.43 -7.28 -15.80
C LYS A 63 -10.22 -7.15 -16.72
N GLU A 64 -9.72 -5.93 -16.89
CA GLU A 64 -8.66 -5.62 -17.85
C GLU A 64 -7.48 -4.92 -17.14
N ARG A 65 -6.26 -5.15 -17.60
CA ARG A 65 -5.07 -4.48 -17.07
C ARG A 65 -4.85 -3.19 -17.85
N ARG A 66 -4.92 -2.05 -17.17
CA ARG A 66 -4.66 -0.72 -17.75
C ARG A 66 -3.36 -0.15 -17.21
N CYS A 67 -2.56 0.43 -18.10
CA CYS A 67 -1.31 1.10 -17.76
C CYS A 67 -1.38 2.55 -18.25
N VAL A 68 -0.98 3.49 -17.39
CA VAL A 68 -0.98 4.93 -17.67
C VAL A 68 0.46 5.35 -17.91
N PHE A 69 0.74 6.04 -19.02
CA PHE A 69 2.07 6.56 -19.32
C PHE A 69 2.48 7.64 -18.32
N ALA A 70 3.78 7.72 -18.02
CA ALA A 70 4.34 8.90 -17.37
C ALA A 70 4.54 9.94 -18.49
N GLU A 71 3.78 11.04 -18.45
CA GLU A 71 4.01 12.20 -19.31
C GLU A 71 5.40 12.80 -19.11
#